data_AF-A0A8J7ZLW7-F1
#
_entry.id   AF-A0A8J7ZLW7-F1
#
_cell.length_a   1.000
_cell.length_b   1.000
_cell.length_c   1.000
_cell.angle_alpha   90.00
_cell.angle_beta   90.00
_cell.angle_gamma   90.00
#
_symmetry.space_group_name_H-M   'P 1'
#
loop_
_entity.id
_entity.type
_entity.pdbx_description
1 polymer ?
#
loop_
_entity_poly.entity_id
_entity_poly.type
_entity_poly.pdbx_seq_one_letter_code
_entity_poly.pdbx_strand_id
1 'polypeptide(L)'
;MPRPSTTSRVRRRHLLASLAALGTAGVGTANARIESSAPAARTASDGSTARTTSRREGTESTLEPTGALDLQGVAEVVVDDDGETAYCSLVDGFGVVDASDPANPTVLYEERGLTHDGEGPMESIMDVKVSGDRLLVSGPNGYGGSLSGFFLYDVSDPANPERVAFHGTSFGPHNSYIDGEFVYLTGSGESGSPTVIYDVRDDDPEEVARWKAADADDAWAEAGRNYRQTHDVYVQDDVLYVAYWDAGTWLVDVSDPTDPSAIARLGGHDPEYLAGLGQIDPEFRELPGNSHYVQPNADASALFVGKEAWDAEETDRDGGPGGIECWDLSGSEPALRTVLRPPEPGPDEDEDAQWTSHNFGIDGDRLYTSWYGGGVRVYDVGDLANPRLLGGWRDPETTAFWAAKPVESGFVAASYADPRNSREEQRAGEGARFYVFPEPDGEDAEPARTMERRAFPDLEDDGGEGAGTTTTDPTTAPDTSTASDTSTDPGTVTTGGTGGATTDGDGGATADGGGETTTSTGDGTTVADDSGSIPGFGALTAIAGGGFGLWRLLGNDTDGDGHGSDGEGADDA
;
A
#
# COMPACT_ATOMS: atom_id res chain seq x y z
N MET A 1 -16.91 49.63 9.29
CA MET A 1 -17.17 48.38 8.53
C MET A 1 -16.02 48.24 7.55
N PRO A 2 -15.30 47.10 7.51
CA PRO A 2 -15.83 45.74 7.38
C PRO A 2 -15.47 44.77 8.53
N ARG A 3 -15.86 43.51 8.33
CA ARG A 3 -16.02 42.35 9.25
C ARG A 3 -14.69 41.74 9.73
N PRO A 4 -14.65 41.05 10.89
CA PRO A 4 -13.60 40.09 11.20
C PRO A 4 -13.99 38.67 10.75
N SER A 5 -13.05 38.02 10.06
CA SER A 5 -12.98 36.60 9.75
C SER A 5 -12.66 35.80 11.02
N THR A 6 -13.49 34.83 11.36
CA THR A 6 -13.20 33.81 12.39
C THR A 6 -12.66 32.57 11.72
N THR A 7 -11.33 32.40 11.76
CA THR A 7 -10.65 31.12 11.54
C THR A 7 -10.86 30.26 12.79
N SER A 8 -11.61 29.18 12.65
CA SER A 8 -11.73 28.12 13.64
C SER A 8 -10.51 27.20 13.53
N ARG A 9 -9.54 27.35 14.43
CA ARG A 9 -8.49 26.35 14.64
C ARG A 9 -9.02 25.34 15.65
N VAL A 10 -9.35 24.14 15.20
CA VAL A 10 -9.59 23.00 16.08
C VAL A 10 -8.22 22.54 16.59
N ARG A 11 -7.89 22.87 17.85
CA ARG A 11 -6.77 22.26 18.55
C ARG A 11 -7.27 20.97 19.20
N ARG A 12 -6.87 19.80 18.67
CA ARG A 12 -6.96 18.54 19.42
C ARG A 12 -6.08 18.66 20.67
N ARG A 13 -6.65 18.35 21.84
CA ARG A 13 -5.96 18.35 23.13
C ARG A 13 -5.54 16.91 23.44
N HIS A 14 -4.24 16.63 23.45
CA HIS A 14 -3.70 15.41 24.04
C HIS A 14 -3.99 15.37 25.55
N LEU A 15 -4.63 14.29 26.01
CA LEU A 15 -4.81 14.01 27.44
C LEU A 15 -3.69 13.05 27.88
N LEU A 16 -2.68 13.59 28.56
CA LEU A 16 -1.69 12.81 29.30
C LEU A 16 -2.33 12.31 30.61
N ALA A 17 -2.54 11.00 30.74
CA ALA A 17 -2.86 10.37 32.01
C ALA A 17 -1.62 9.71 32.61
N SER A 18 -0.94 10.44 33.50
CA SER A 18 0.04 9.88 34.42
C SER A 18 -0.67 9.38 35.68
N LEU A 19 -0.47 8.14 36.10
CA LEU A 19 -0.83 7.69 37.44
C LEU A 19 0.29 6.89 38.09
N ALA A 20 0.84 7.52 39.14
CA ALA A 20 1.85 6.98 40.03
C ALA A 20 1.22 6.03 41.06
N ALA A 21 1.96 4.97 41.38
CA ALA A 21 1.72 4.08 42.50
C ALA A 21 1.91 4.79 43.85
N LEU A 22 1.08 4.43 44.83
CA LEU A 22 1.41 4.37 46.26
C LEU A 22 0.29 3.61 47.01
N GLY A 23 0.63 2.47 47.59
CA GLY A 23 -0.28 1.65 48.39
C GLY A 23 -0.44 2.11 49.83
N THR A 24 -1.44 1.57 50.53
CA THR A 24 -1.29 0.95 51.86
C THR A 24 -2.59 0.27 52.34
N ALA A 25 -2.45 -1.03 52.62
CA ALA A 25 -3.02 -1.85 53.70
C ALA A 25 -4.43 -1.59 54.27
N GLY A 26 -5.26 -2.64 54.23
CA GLY A 26 -6.46 -2.82 55.06
C GLY A 26 -6.93 -4.27 55.12
N VAL A 27 -6.57 -4.94 56.22
CA VAL A 27 -6.83 -6.36 56.57
C VAL A 27 -8.33 -6.64 56.78
N GLY A 28 -8.80 -7.82 56.34
CA GLY A 28 -10.15 -8.32 56.66
C GLY A 28 -10.41 -9.77 56.21
N THR A 29 -10.13 -10.70 57.11
CA THR A 29 -10.31 -12.16 57.01
C THR A 29 -11.75 -12.66 56.79
N ALA A 30 -11.94 -13.74 56.02
CA ALA A 30 -12.69 -14.93 56.47
C ALA A 30 -12.64 -16.12 55.48
N ASN A 31 -11.98 -17.19 55.93
CA ASN A 31 -12.16 -18.62 55.67
C ASN A 31 -13.42 -19.12 54.92
N ALA A 32 -13.21 -20.00 53.94
CA ALA A 32 -13.76 -21.36 53.98
C ALA A 32 -12.89 -22.30 53.12
N ARG A 33 -12.71 -23.52 53.61
CA ARG A 33 -11.73 -24.55 53.23
C ARG A 33 -12.51 -25.81 52.79
N ILE A 34 -11.78 -26.78 52.21
CA ILE A 34 -12.05 -28.25 52.15
C ILE A 34 -12.81 -28.70 50.86
N GLU A 35 -12.46 -29.73 50.08
CA GLU A 35 -11.60 -30.95 50.13
C GLU A 35 -11.27 -31.38 48.67
N SER A 36 -10.03 -31.69 48.26
CA SER A 36 -9.39 -33.03 48.24
C SER A 36 -10.21 -34.20 47.67
N SER A 37 -9.83 -34.71 46.49
CA SER A 37 -9.49 -36.15 46.33
C SER A 37 -8.88 -36.48 44.95
N ALA A 38 -7.67 -37.03 44.98
CA ALA A 38 -7.14 -37.99 43.99
C ALA A 38 -6.82 -39.28 44.76
N PRO A 39 -6.90 -40.48 44.15
CA PRO A 39 -5.70 -41.14 43.61
C PRO A 39 -6.01 -41.94 42.31
N ALA A 40 -5.08 -42.45 41.49
CA ALA A 40 -3.96 -43.33 41.82
C ALA A 40 -2.98 -43.48 40.64
N ALA A 41 -1.71 -43.71 41.00
CA ALA A 41 -0.59 -43.98 40.11
C ALA A 41 -0.44 -45.48 39.75
N ARG A 42 0.17 -45.77 38.59
CA ARG A 42 0.99 -46.99 38.36
C ARG A 42 2.18 -46.73 37.39
N THR A 43 3.36 -46.63 38.00
CA THR A 43 4.66 -47.27 37.68
C THR A 43 5.30 -47.18 36.27
N ALA A 44 6.35 -46.35 36.22
CA ALA A 44 7.77 -46.65 35.92
C ALA A 44 8.22 -47.18 34.54
N SER A 45 9.13 -46.43 33.89
CA SER A 45 10.54 -46.84 33.77
C SER A 45 11.46 -45.65 33.45
N ASP A 46 12.63 -45.68 34.08
CA ASP A 46 13.74 -44.74 33.97
C ASP A 46 14.55 -45.02 32.69
N GLY A 47 15.06 -43.96 32.07
CA GLY A 47 15.70 -43.99 30.76
C GLY A 47 16.38 -42.66 30.43
N SER A 48 17.34 -42.27 31.26
CA SER A 48 18.29 -41.21 30.97
C SER A 48 18.93 -41.39 29.59
N THR A 49 18.58 -40.48 28.66
CA THR A 49 19.49 -40.03 27.61
C THR A 49 19.38 -38.52 27.55
N ALA A 50 20.43 -37.85 28.02
CA ALA A 50 20.64 -36.44 27.74
C ALA A 50 20.77 -36.29 26.21
N ARG A 51 19.67 -35.91 25.55
CA ARG A 51 19.73 -35.29 24.24
C ARG A 51 19.92 -33.81 24.48
N THR A 52 21.13 -33.34 24.22
CA THR A 52 21.37 -31.95 23.86
C THR A 52 20.54 -31.69 22.61
N THR A 53 19.32 -31.19 22.78
CA THR A 53 18.53 -30.65 21.67
C THR A 53 19.14 -29.32 21.31
N SER A 54 19.92 -29.29 20.24
CA SER A 54 20.16 -28.06 19.48
C SER A 54 18.78 -27.53 19.08
N ARG A 55 18.36 -26.39 19.64
CA ARG A 55 17.21 -25.61 19.20
C ARG A 55 17.40 -25.38 17.69
N ARG A 56 16.53 -25.97 16.87
CA ARG A 56 16.53 -25.71 15.42
C ARG A 56 15.89 -24.34 15.22
N GLU A 57 16.65 -23.45 14.62
CA GLU A 57 16.25 -22.07 14.34
C GLU A 57 15.38 -22.04 13.10
N GLY A 58 14.20 -21.40 13.23
CA GLY A 58 13.29 -21.02 12.14
C GLY A 58 12.23 -22.05 11.82
N THR A 59 11.09 -22.09 12.54
CA THR A 59 9.80 -22.65 12.04
C THR A 59 8.58 -22.59 12.99
N GLU A 60 8.62 -22.00 14.18
CA GLU A 60 7.42 -22.03 15.07
C GLU A 60 6.79 -20.66 15.24
N SER A 61 5.47 -20.61 15.03
CA SER A 61 4.60 -19.54 15.49
C SER A 61 4.85 -19.30 16.99
N THR A 62 5.13 -18.06 17.37
CA THR A 62 5.27 -17.65 18.77
C THR A 62 4.01 -16.94 19.29
N LEU A 63 3.12 -16.59 18.38
CA LEU A 63 1.77 -16.10 18.64
C LEU A 63 0.76 -17.15 18.22
N GLU A 64 -0.45 -17.09 18.77
CA GLU A 64 -1.63 -17.81 18.28
C GLU A 64 -2.80 -16.82 18.23
N PRO A 65 -3.74 -16.96 17.29
CA PRO A 65 -4.93 -16.14 17.28
C PRO A 65 -5.74 -16.39 18.55
N THR A 66 -6.17 -15.32 19.22
CA THR A 66 -7.07 -15.39 20.38
C THR A 66 -8.50 -15.72 19.92
N GLY A 67 -8.89 -15.20 18.76
CA GLY A 67 -10.20 -15.42 18.15
C GLY A 67 -10.13 -15.35 16.64
N ALA A 68 -11.13 -15.92 15.98
CA ALA A 68 -11.30 -15.84 14.54
C ALA A 68 -12.79 -15.80 14.20
N LEU A 69 -13.12 -15.10 13.13
CA LEU A 69 -14.47 -14.87 12.64
C LEU A 69 -14.50 -15.17 11.14
N ASP A 70 -15.43 -16.03 10.72
CA ASP A 70 -15.69 -16.26 9.30
C ASP A 70 -16.40 -15.03 8.74
N LEU A 71 -15.70 -14.27 7.91
CA LEU A 71 -16.18 -13.03 7.30
C LEU A 71 -15.84 -13.08 5.82
N GLN A 72 -16.78 -13.59 5.02
CA GLN A 72 -16.54 -13.89 3.61
C GLN A 72 -16.13 -12.62 2.84
N GLY A 73 -15.09 -12.73 2.02
CA GLY A 73 -14.55 -11.62 1.23
C GLY A 73 -13.74 -10.58 2.01
N VAL A 74 -13.45 -10.78 3.30
CA VAL A 74 -12.64 -9.81 4.05
C VAL A 74 -11.25 -9.63 3.41
N ALA A 75 -10.83 -8.38 3.15
CA ALA A 75 -9.49 -8.08 2.64
C ALA A 75 -8.81 -6.96 3.43
N GLU A 76 -9.21 -5.70 3.26
CA GLU A 76 -8.74 -4.60 4.09
C GLU A 76 -9.46 -4.61 5.44
N VAL A 77 -8.72 -4.27 6.49
CA VAL A 77 -9.25 -3.92 7.80
C VAL A 77 -8.67 -2.59 8.24
N VAL A 78 -9.52 -1.72 8.79
CA VAL A 78 -9.13 -0.50 9.49
C VAL A 78 -9.84 -0.44 10.84
N VAL A 79 -9.20 0.20 11.82
CA VAL A 79 -9.70 0.30 13.19
C VAL A 79 -9.96 1.78 13.47
N ASP A 80 -11.07 2.08 14.12
CA ASP A 80 -11.39 3.47 14.49
C ASP A 80 -10.65 3.94 15.75
N ASP A 81 -10.98 5.16 16.19
CA ASP A 81 -10.34 5.80 17.34
C ASP A 81 -10.67 5.13 18.69
N ASP A 82 -11.67 4.25 18.77
CA ASP A 82 -12.00 3.51 20.01
C ASP A 82 -11.04 2.34 20.24
N GLY A 83 -10.37 1.85 19.18
CA GLY A 83 -9.39 0.77 19.25
C GLY A 83 -10.00 -0.63 19.41
N GLU A 84 -11.31 -0.79 19.33
CA GLU A 84 -12.06 -2.03 19.49
C GLU A 84 -12.96 -2.32 18.27
N THR A 85 -13.38 -1.31 17.51
CA THR A 85 -14.25 -1.45 16.34
C THR A 85 -13.44 -1.47 15.04
N ALA A 86 -13.62 -2.53 14.25
CA ALA A 86 -12.95 -2.73 12.97
C ALA A 86 -13.92 -2.64 11.79
N TYR A 87 -13.54 -1.93 10.75
CA TYR A 87 -14.26 -1.82 9.48
C TYR A 87 -13.49 -2.59 8.41
N CYS A 88 -14.23 -3.42 7.67
CA CYS A 88 -13.67 -4.41 6.76
C CYS A 88 -14.23 -4.25 5.35
N SER A 89 -13.38 -4.29 4.33
CA SER A 89 -13.83 -4.47 2.95
C SER A 89 -14.25 -5.93 2.73
N LEU A 90 -15.30 -6.21 1.96
CA LEU A 90 -15.83 -7.57 1.80
C LEU A 90 -15.96 -8.08 0.36
N VAL A 91 -15.13 -7.62 -0.59
CA VAL A 91 -15.17 -7.91 -2.05
C VAL A 91 -16.44 -7.43 -2.76
N ASP A 92 -17.63 -7.62 -2.20
CA ASP A 92 -18.93 -7.18 -2.72
C ASP A 92 -19.66 -6.24 -1.74
N GLY A 93 -18.98 -5.74 -0.71
CA GLY A 93 -19.55 -4.85 0.28
C GLY A 93 -18.56 -4.42 1.37
N PHE A 94 -19.09 -4.16 2.56
CA PHE A 94 -18.29 -3.87 3.75
C PHE A 94 -18.95 -4.48 5.01
N GLY A 95 -18.15 -4.65 6.06
CA GLY A 95 -18.58 -5.15 7.36
C GLY A 95 -18.00 -4.33 8.50
N VAL A 96 -18.68 -4.39 9.63
CA VAL A 96 -18.25 -3.78 10.89
C VAL A 96 -18.16 -4.89 11.95
N VAL A 97 -17.03 -4.99 12.62
CA VAL A 97 -16.70 -6.04 13.59
C VAL A 97 -16.36 -5.40 14.92
N ASP A 98 -17.00 -5.87 15.99
CA ASP A 98 -16.60 -5.61 17.37
C ASP A 98 -15.51 -6.62 17.77
N ALA A 99 -14.32 -6.12 18.08
CA ALA A 99 -13.15 -6.86 18.51
C ALA A 99 -12.79 -6.63 20.00
N SER A 100 -13.71 -6.06 20.80
CA SER A 100 -13.51 -5.81 22.24
C SER A 100 -13.34 -7.09 23.08
N ASP A 101 -14.03 -8.19 22.71
CA ASP A 101 -13.75 -9.54 23.21
C ASP A 101 -12.85 -10.28 22.19
N PRO A 102 -11.51 -10.29 22.39
CA PRO A 102 -10.59 -10.87 21.42
C PRO A 102 -10.79 -12.38 21.22
N ALA A 103 -11.45 -13.08 22.15
CA ALA A 103 -11.76 -14.50 22.00
C ALA A 103 -13.04 -14.75 21.20
N ASN A 104 -13.93 -13.75 21.10
CA ASN A 104 -15.23 -13.85 20.45
C ASN A 104 -15.55 -12.56 19.66
N PRO A 105 -14.77 -12.21 18.62
CA PRO A 105 -15.12 -11.08 17.75
C PRO A 105 -16.48 -11.31 17.09
N THR A 106 -17.28 -10.24 16.93
CA THR A 106 -18.64 -10.35 16.38
C THR A 106 -18.91 -9.34 15.27
N VAL A 107 -19.66 -9.75 14.24
CA VAL A 107 -20.17 -8.83 13.22
C VAL A 107 -21.27 -7.97 13.82
N LEU A 108 -21.08 -6.65 13.83
CA LEU A 108 -22.09 -5.66 14.18
C LEU A 108 -23.01 -5.37 13.00
N TYR A 109 -22.42 -5.24 11.80
CA TYR A 109 -23.12 -4.88 10.59
C TYR A 109 -22.44 -5.47 9.35
N GLU A 110 -23.22 -5.76 8.32
CA GLU A 110 -22.75 -6.19 7.01
C GLU A 110 -23.69 -5.65 5.93
N GLU A 111 -23.15 -4.98 4.91
CA GLU A 111 -23.88 -4.59 3.71
C GLU A 111 -23.17 -5.14 2.48
N ARG A 112 -23.95 -5.77 1.59
CA ARG A 112 -23.49 -6.50 0.40
C ARG A 112 -24.22 -6.03 -0.83
N GLY A 113 -23.60 -6.17 -1.99
CA GLY A 113 -24.19 -5.85 -3.29
C GLY A 113 -24.54 -4.37 -3.42
N LEU A 114 -23.59 -3.49 -3.08
CA LEU A 114 -23.79 -2.04 -3.05
C LEU A 114 -24.21 -1.52 -4.44
N THR A 115 -25.35 -0.85 -4.51
CA THR A 115 -25.92 -0.31 -5.76
C THR A 115 -26.28 1.17 -5.62
N HIS A 116 -26.28 1.88 -6.73
CA HIS A 116 -26.70 3.29 -6.80
C HIS A 116 -27.50 3.54 -8.07
N ASP A 117 -28.67 4.16 -7.94
CA ASP A 117 -29.54 4.55 -9.07
C ASP A 117 -29.82 3.47 -10.13
N GLY A 118 -29.83 2.21 -9.72
CA GLY A 118 -30.07 1.06 -10.60
C GLY A 118 -28.83 0.51 -11.30
N GLU A 119 -27.65 1.07 -11.01
CA GLU A 119 -26.34 0.56 -11.39
C GLU A 119 -25.74 -0.27 -10.24
N GLY A 120 -24.83 -1.18 -10.59
CA GLY A 120 -24.18 -2.10 -9.67
C GLY A 120 -24.63 -3.57 -9.80
N PRO A 121 -24.19 -4.43 -8.86
CA PRO A 121 -23.42 -4.07 -7.66
C PRO A 121 -22.00 -3.58 -7.97
N MET A 122 -21.45 -2.75 -7.08
CA MET A 122 -20.01 -2.52 -7.03
C MET A 122 -19.32 -3.83 -6.63
N GLU A 123 -18.33 -4.24 -7.42
CA GLU A 123 -17.58 -5.49 -7.24
C GLU A 123 -16.13 -5.15 -6.81
N SER A 124 -15.34 -6.15 -6.40
CA SER A 124 -13.91 -5.98 -6.08
C SER A 124 -13.63 -4.85 -5.07
N ILE A 125 -14.44 -4.75 -4.01
CA ILE A 125 -14.23 -3.82 -2.90
C ILE A 125 -13.12 -4.38 -2.00
N MET A 126 -11.90 -3.94 -2.26
CA MET A 126 -10.67 -4.42 -1.61
C MET A 126 -10.11 -3.43 -0.59
N ASP A 127 -10.70 -2.23 -0.48
CA ASP A 127 -10.22 -1.17 0.41
C ASP A 127 -11.38 -0.40 1.07
N VAL A 128 -11.19 -0.09 2.35
CA VAL A 128 -12.07 0.77 3.16
C VAL A 128 -11.21 1.64 4.07
N LYS A 129 -11.71 2.83 4.44
CA LYS A 129 -11.03 3.74 5.35
C LYS A 129 -12.03 4.45 6.26
N VAL A 130 -11.65 4.67 7.51
CA VAL A 130 -12.49 5.34 8.51
C VAL A 130 -11.78 6.58 9.06
N SER A 131 -12.53 7.67 9.25
CA SER A 131 -12.05 8.91 9.89
C SER A 131 -13.16 9.48 10.77
N GLY A 132 -13.04 9.27 12.09
CA GLY A 132 -14.13 9.57 13.03
C GLY A 132 -15.42 8.84 12.64
N ASP A 133 -16.53 9.56 12.55
CA ASP A 133 -17.86 9.01 12.21
C ASP A 133 -18.08 8.85 10.69
N ARG A 134 -17.02 8.77 9.88
CA ARG A 134 -17.11 8.64 8.43
C ARG A 134 -16.37 7.41 7.93
N LEU A 135 -17.09 6.53 7.23
CA LEU A 135 -16.54 5.38 6.51
C LEU A 135 -16.58 5.65 5.00
N LEU A 136 -15.42 5.44 4.37
CA LEU A 136 -15.21 5.44 2.94
C LEU A 136 -15.16 3.98 2.44
N VAL A 137 -16.00 3.66 1.46
CA VAL A 137 -15.99 2.37 0.76
C VAL A 137 -15.76 2.64 -0.72
N SER A 138 -14.60 2.25 -1.26
CA SER A 138 -14.20 2.58 -2.63
C SER A 138 -14.00 1.32 -3.49
N GLY A 139 -14.24 1.46 -4.78
CA GLY A 139 -14.05 0.36 -5.72
C GLY A 139 -14.64 0.61 -7.11
N PRO A 140 -14.54 -0.36 -8.03
CA PRO A 140 -13.83 -1.62 -7.86
C PRO A 140 -12.31 -1.40 -7.84
N ASN A 141 -11.58 -2.29 -7.15
CA ASN A 141 -10.17 -2.47 -7.39
C ASN A 141 -9.98 -3.06 -8.81
N GLY A 142 -9.64 -2.19 -9.78
CA GLY A 142 -9.43 -2.53 -11.20
C GLY A 142 -10.42 -1.88 -12.17
N TYR A 143 -10.39 -2.28 -13.45
CA TYR A 143 -11.33 -1.77 -14.47
C TYR A 143 -12.42 -2.77 -14.80
N GLY A 144 -13.56 -2.24 -15.24
CA GLY A 144 -14.60 -3.03 -15.90
C GLY A 144 -15.76 -3.46 -15.00
N GLY A 145 -15.90 -2.85 -13.82
CA GLY A 145 -17.08 -3.01 -12.98
C GLY A 145 -18.29 -2.23 -13.49
N SER A 146 -19.49 -2.68 -13.10
CA SER A 146 -20.75 -2.02 -13.46
C SER A 146 -20.99 -0.69 -12.71
N LEU A 147 -20.26 -0.46 -11.63
CA LEU A 147 -20.32 0.74 -10.79
C LEU A 147 -18.93 1.02 -10.22
N SER A 148 -18.33 2.15 -10.58
CA SER A 148 -17.01 2.60 -10.08
C SER A 148 -17.14 3.94 -9.36
N GLY A 149 -16.43 4.09 -8.24
CA GLY A 149 -16.53 5.29 -7.41
C GLY A 149 -16.28 5.00 -5.94
N PHE A 150 -16.95 5.77 -5.09
CA PHE A 150 -16.96 5.53 -3.66
C PHE A 150 -18.30 5.88 -3.02
N PHE A 151 -18.61 5.15 -1.95
CA PHE A 151 -19.69 5.45 -1.04
C PHE A 151 -19.14 6.08 0.23
N LEU A 152 -19.92 7.00 0.80
CA LEU A 152 -19.70 7.54 2.13
C LEU A 152 -20.83 7.11 3.06
N TYR A 153 -20.44 6.71 4.27
CA TYR A 153 -21.35 6.31 5.33
C TYR A 153 -21.08 7.13 6.59
N ASP A 154 -22.14 7.51 7.28
CA ASP A 154 -22.09 7.91 8.69
C ASP A 154 -22.05 6.63 9.54
N VAL A 155 -21.03 6.51 10.38
CA VAL A 155 -20.79 5.35 11.25
C VAL A 155 -20.73 5.73 12.73
N SER A 156 -21.36 6.85 13.11
CA SER A 156 -21.50 7.25 14.52
C SER A 156 -22.24 6.21 15.38
N ASP A 157 -23.03 5.34 14.76
CA ASP A 157 -23.47 4.06 15.31
C ASP A 157 -22.93 2.91 14.43
N PRO A 158 -21.84 2.22 14.84
CA PRO A 158 -21.21 1.16 14.03
C PRO A 158 -22.13 -0.04 13.78
N ALA A 159 -23.19 -0.22 14.57
CA ALA A 159 -24.19 -1.27 14.36
C ALA A 159 -25.30 -0.86 13.37
N ASN A 160 -25.37 0.43 13.00
CA ASN A 160 -26.32 0.95 12.04
C ASN A 160 -25.71 2.06 11.15
N PRO A 161 -24.74 1.72 10.28
CA PRO A 161 -24.21 2.66 9.29
C PRO A 161 -25.30 3.25 8.38
N GLU A 162 -25.22 4.54 8.11
CA GLU A 162 -26.14 5.24 7.22
C GLU A 162 -25.42 5.78 5.99
N ARG A 163 -25.78 5.33 4.79
CA ARG A 163 -25.22 5.86 3.54
C ARG A 163 -25.61 7.32 3.36
N VAL A 164 -24.62 8.22 3.29
CA VAL A 164 -24.83 9.66 3.11
C VAL A 164 -24.57 10.12 1.68
N ALA A 165 -23.63 9.50 0.96
CA ALA A 165 -23.31 9.87 -0.41
C ALA A 165 -22.82 8.69 -1.26
N PHE A 166 -22.87 8.90 -2.58
CA PHE A 166 -22.13 8.12 -3.57
C PHE A 166 -21.59 9.09 -4.61
N HIS A 167 -20.34 8.89 -5.04
CA HIS A 167 -19.75 9.61 -6.15
C HIS A 167 -19.16 8.61 -7.16
N GLY A 168 -19.63 8.68 -8.40
CA GLY A 168 -19.15 7.83 -9.49
C GLY A 168 -17.90 8.38 -10.17
N THR A 169 -16.95 7.50 -10.50
CA THR A 169 -15.69 7.85 -11.16
C THR A 169 -15.55 7.14 -12.51
N SER A 170 -14.73 7.69 -13.41
CA SER A 170 -14.38 7.04 -14.69
C SER A 170 -13.38 5.88 -14.54
N PHE A 171 -12.79 5.74 -13.37
CA PHE A 171 -11.76 4.78 -13.02
C PHE A 171 -12.15 4.01 -11.75
N GLY A 172 -11.63 2.81 -11.54
CA GLY A 172 -11.79 2.06 -10.29
C GLY A 172 -10.67 2.39 -9.31
N PRO A 173 -10.95 3.04 -8.17
CA PRO A 173 -9.93 3.30 -7.15
C PRO A 173 -9.37 1.98 -6.62
N HIS A 174 -8.04 1.85 -6.58
CA HIS A 174 -7.37 0.65 -6.07
C HIS A 174 -7.26 0.67 -4.55
N ASN A 175 -6.76 1.80 -4.02
CA ASN A 175 -6.79 2.19 -2.62
C ASN A 175 -7.27 3.65 -2.48
N SER A 176 -7.58 4.00 -1.24
CA SER A 176 -8.17 5.26 -0.86
C SER A 176 -7.69 5.72 0.52
N TYR A 177 -7.93 6.98 0.85
CA TYR A 177 -7.78 7.53 2.19
C TYR A 177 -8.84 8.60 2.44
N ILE A 178 -9.28 8.76 3.68
CA ILE A 178 -10.16 9.85 4.11
C ILE A 178 -9.51 10.57 5.29
N ASP A 179 -9.31 11.88 5.14
CA ASP A 179 -8.82 12.75 6.21
C ASP A 179 -9.83 13.88 6.43
N GLY A 180 -10.70 13.67 7.42
CA GLY A 180 -11.76 14.60 7.78
C GLY A 180 -12.73 14.88 6.62
N GLU A 181 -12.54 16.02 5.95
CA GLU A 181 -13.42 16.53 4.90
C GLU A 181 -12.90 16.23 3.47
N PHE A 182 -11.80 15.50 3.34
CA PHE A 182 -11.20 15.19 2.05
C PHE A 182 -11.00 13.69 1.84
N VAL A 183 -11.32 13.23 0.63
CA VAL A 183 -11.10 11.86 0.16
C VAL A 183 -10.00 11.87 -0.90
N TYR A 184 -9.05 10.95 -0.76
CA TYR A 184 -7.93 10.76 -1.66
C TYR A 184 -8.08 9.39 -2.31
N LEU A 185 -8.17 9.35 -3.63
CA LEU A 185 -8.32 8.12 -4.40
C LEU A 185 -7.11 7.91 -5.28
N THR A 186 -6.63 6.67 -5.32
CA THR A 186 -5.70 6.26 -6.37
C THR A 186 -6.41 6.33 -7.73
N GLY A 187 -5.94 7.19 -8.62
CA GLY A 187 -6.45 7.40 -9.97
C GLY A 187 -6.00 6.29 -10.92
N SER A 188 -6.17 5.04 -10.52
CA SER A 188 -5.75 3.87 -11.29
C SER A 188 -6.35 3.95 -12.69
N GLY A 189 -5.52 4.19 -13.71
CA GLY A 189 -5.94 4.11 -15.14
C GLY A 189 -6.24 5.42 -15.79
N GLU A 190 -6.34 6.45 -14.97
CA GLU A 190 -6.26 7.79 -15.43
C GLU A 190 -4.84 8.05 -15.98
N SER A 191 -4.77 8.93 -16.97
CA SER A 191 -3.48 9.33 -17.53
C SER A 191 -2.62 9.97 -16.44
N GLY A 192 -1.36 9.55 -16.36
CA GLY A 192 -0.45 10.01 -15.31
C GLY A 192 -0.56 9.23 -13.98
N SER A 193 -1.55 8.35 -13.81
CA SER A 193 -1.84 7.65 -12.54
C SER A 193 -1.82 8.64 -11.35
N PRO A 194 -2.68 9.66 -11.33
CA PRO A 194 -2.69 10.65 -10.27
C PRO A 194 -3.30 10.11 -8.98
N THR A 195 -3.00 10.73 -7.85
CA THR A 195 -3.93 10.77 -6.72
C THR A 195 -4.99 11.82 -7.01
N VAL A 196 -6.27 11.45 -6.92
CA VAL A 196 -7.42 12.33 -7.15
C VAL A 196 -8.01 12.73 -5.80
N ILE A 197 -8.20 14.03 -5.58
CA ILE A 197 -8.62 14.58 -4.30
C ILE A 197 -10.03 15.15 -4.43
N TYR A 198 -10.91 14.71 -3.54
CA TYR A 198 -12.29 15.17 -3.44
C TYR A 198 -12.51 15.89 -2.12
N ASP A 199 -13.15 17.05 -2.19
CA ASP A 199 -13.84 17.64 -1.05
C ASP A 199 -15.17 16.93 -0.88
N VAL A 200 -15.46 16.45 0.33
CA VAL A 200 -16.69 15.71 0.65
C VAL A 200 -17.56 16.41 1.69
N ARG A 201 -17.36 17.71 1.88
CA ARG A 201 -18.22 18.54 2.74
C ARG A 201 -19.69 18.46 2.31
N ASP A 202 -20.57 18.56 3.30
CA ASP A 202 -22.02 18.52 3.13
C ASP A 202 -22.56 17.26 2.43
N ASP A 203 -21.78 16.18 2.41
CA ASP A 203 -22.08 14.91 1.74
C ASP A 203 -22.32 15.07 0.22
N ASP A 204 -21.72 16.10 -0.41
CA ASP A 204 -21.77 16.38 -1.86
C ASP A 204 -20.35 16.41 -2.47
N PRO A 205 -19.81 15.26 -2.89
CA PRO A 205 -18.41 15.18 -3.30
C PRO A 205 -18.06 15.98 -4.57
N GLU A 206 -17.02 16.81 -4.48
CA GLU A 206 -16.47 17.62 -5.58
C GLU A 206 -14.97 17.34 -5.75
N GLU A 207 -14.54 17.02 -6.98
CA GLU A 207 -13.11 16.89 -7.29
C GLU A 207 -12.42 18.26 -7.21
N VAL A 208 -11.41 18.39 -6.36
CA VAL A 208 -10.70 19.67 -6.14
C VAL A 208 -9.29 19.70 -6.69
N ALA A 209 -8.64 18.54 -6.82
CA ALA A 209 -7.29 18.45 -7.34
C ALA A 209 -6.94 17.06 -7.87
N ARG A 210 -5.89 17.00 -8.68
CA ARG A 210 -5.18 15.80 -9.10
C ARG A 210 -3.70 16.06 -8.97
N TRP A 211 -2.97 15.10 -8.40
CA TRP A 211 -1.52 15.18 -8.29
C TRP A 211 -0.86 13.93 -8.86
N LYS A 212 0.18 14.07 -9.68
CA LYS A 212 0.96 12.96 -10.23
C LYS A 212 2.46 13.27 -10.17
N ALA A 213 3.29 12.24 -10.21
CA ALA A 213 4.76 12.39 -10.22
C ALA A 213 5.27 13.36 -11.32
N ALA A 214 4.59 13.40 -12.48
CA ALA A 214 4.93 14.31 -13.57
C ALA A 214 4.69 15.81 -13.26
N ASP A 215 3.90 16.14 -12.24
CA ASP A 215 3.73 17.53 -11.80
C ASP A 215 4.97 18.04 -11.04
N ALA A 216 5.77 17.12 -10.48
CA ALA A 216 7.03 17.44 -9.83
C ALA A 216 8.23 17.41 -10.81
N ASP A 217 8.21 16.50 -11.78
CA ASP A 217 9.23 16.37 -12.82
C ASP A 217 8.64 15.76 -14.10
N ASP A 218 8.65 16.52 -15.20
CA ASP A 218 8.08 16.14 -16.50
C ASP A 218 8.66 14.82 -17.05
N ALA A 219 9.86 14.39 -16.63
CA ALA A 219 10.46 13.13 -17.07
C ALA A 219 9.58 11.90 -16.73
N TRP A 220 8.77 11.98 -15.67
CA TRP A 220 7.82 10.92 -15.30
C TRP A 220 6.69 10.72 -16.30
N ALA A 221 6.44 11.69 -17.19
CA ALA A 221 5.43 11.53 -18.24
C ALA A 221 5.81 10.44 -19.25
N GLU A 222 7.11 10.24 -19.47
CA GLU A 222 7.65 9.26 -20.42
C GLU A 222 7.81 7.86 -19.81
N ALA A 223 7.91 7.78 -18.48
CA ALA A 223 7.96 6.50 -17.77
C ALA A 223 6.68 5.70 -18.03
N GLY A 224 6.86 4.40 -18.26
CA GLY A 224 5.75 3.50 -18.52
C GLY A 224 4.72 3.49 -17.40
N ARG A 225 3.43 3.42 -17.76
CA ARG A 225 2.31 3.59 -16.82
C ARG A 225 2.40 2.64 -15.62
N ASN A 226 2.85 1.40 -15.85
CA ASN A 226 2.95 0.37 -14.80
C ASN A 226 3.98 0.74 -13.72
N TYR A 227 5.07 1.43 -14.10
CA TYR A 227 6.13 1.82 -13.18
C TYR A 227 5.80 3.03 -12.30
N ARG A 228 4.69 3.72 -12.58
CA ARG A 228 4.26 4.92 -11.87
C ARG A 228 2.81 4.83 -11.44
N GLN A 229 2.34 3.63 -11.12
CA GLN A 229 0.99 3.43 -10.64
C GLN A 229 0.88 3.90 -9.19
N THR A 230 -0.09 4.77 -8.89
CA THR A 230 -0.52 5.05 -7.51
C THR A 230 -1.11 3.79 -6.92
N HIS A 231 -0.37 3.14 -6.05
CA HIS A 231 -0.86 1.93 -5.41
C HIS A 231 -1.59 2.24 -4.11
N ASP A 232 -0.99 3.04 -3.23
CA ASP A 232 -1.52 3.34 -1.90
C ASP A 232 -1.27 4.81 -1.49
N VAL A 233 -2.14 5.32 -0.63
CA VAL A 233 -2.13 6.70 -0.13
C VAL A 233 -2.39 6.74 1.37
N TYR A 234 -1.66 7.59 2.07
CA TYR A 234 -1.88 7.88 3.49
C TYR A 234 -1.75 9.39 3.72
N VAL A 235 -2.61 9.99 4.54
CA VAL A 235 -2.55 11.43 4.86
C VAL A 235 -2.39 11.62 6.35
N GLN A 236 -1.41 12.42 6.75
CA GLN A 236 -1.19 12.80 8.14
C GLN A 236 -0.57 14.19 8.21
N ASP A 237 -1.09 15.04 9.09
CA ASP A 237 -0.53 16.36 9.40
C ASP A 237 -0.18 17.19 8.16
N ASP A 238 -1.16 17.33 7.24
CA ASP A 238 -1.03 18.07 5.98
C ASP A 238 -0.04 17.46 4.96
N VAL A 239 0.41 16.22 5.16
CA VAL A 239 1.28 15.50 4.22
C VAL A 239 0.56 14.27 3.68
N LEU A 240 0.47 14.19 2.35
CA LEU A 240 0.07 13.01 1.60
C LEU A 240 1.32 12.19 1.27
N TYR A 241 1.33 10.93 1.72
CA TYR A 241 2.31 9.91 1.40
C TYR A 241 1.74 9.04 0.29
N VAL A 242 2.43 8.91 -0.83
CA VAL A 242 1.96 8.14 -1.98
C VAL A 242 2.96 7.06 -2.37
N ALA A 243 2.52 5.81 -2.32
CA ALA A 243 3.27 4.66 -2.82
C ALA A 243 3.05 4.53 -4.34
N TYR A 244 4.10 4.79 -5.11
CA TYR A 244 4.06 4.94 -6.58
C TYR A 244 4.79 3.81 -7.31
N TRP A 245 4.70 2.56 -6.83
CA TRP A 245 5.45 1.43 -7.39
C TRP A 245 6.95 1.79 -7.55
N ASP A 246 7.43 1.76 -8.79
CA ASP A 246 8.83 1.96 -9.20
C ASP A 246 9.21 3.43 -9.30
N ALA A 247 8.23 4.34 -9.34
CA ALA A 247 8.44 5.77 -9.19
C ALA A 247 8.68 6.18 -7.71
N GLY A 248 8.76 5.22 -6.80
CA GLY A 248 9.17 5.41 -5.41
C GLY A 248 8.02 5.80 -4.49
N THR A 249 8.34 6.37 -3.34
CA THR A 249 7.33 6.93 -2.41
C THR A 249 7.46 8.44 -2.38
N TRP A 250 6.36 9.16 -2.60
CA TRP A 250 6.33 10.62 -2.65
C TRP A 250 5.68 11.19 -1.40
N LEU A 251 6.27 12.25 -0.86
CA LEU A 251 5.68 13.09 0.18
C LEU A 251 5.21 14.38 -0.50
N VAL A 252 3.94 14.73 -0.29
CA VAL A 252 3.26 15.82 -0.97
C VAL A 252 2.59 16.70 0.08
N ASP A 253 2.86 18.01 0.06
CA ASP A 253 2.17 19.00 0.87
C ASP A 253 0.73 19.13 0.38
N VAL A 254 -0.22 18.87 1.27
CA VAL A 254 -1.66 19.01 1.08
C VAL A 254 -2.28 19.89 2.16
N SER A 255 -1.51 20.81 2.75
CA SER A 255 -2.04 21.83 3.67
C SER A 255 -3.10 22.72 3.01
N ASP A 256 -3.03 22.86 1.69
CA ASP A 256 -4.16 23.21 0.83
C ASP A 256 -4.42 22.03 -0.15
N PRO A 257 -5.44 21.20 0.10
CA PRO A 257 -5.74 20.03 -0.77
C PRO A 257 -6.11 20.40 -2.21
N THR A 258 -6.34 21.69 -2.50
CA THR A 258 -6.63 22.19 -3.85
C THR A 258 -5.37 22.55 -4.65
N ASP A 259 -4.20 22.61 -4.01
CA ASP A 259 -2.91 22.95 -4.62
C ASP A 259 -1.77 22.05 -4.08
N PRO A 260 -1.83 20.72 -4.32
CA PRO A 260 -0.83 19.78 -3.81
C PRO A 260 0.55 20.00 -4.45
N SER A 261 1.61 19.89 -3.65
CA SER A 261 3.00 20.09 -4.15
C SER A 261 4.01 19.12 -3.54
N ALA A 262 5.00 18.68 -4.32
CA ALA A 262 5.99 17.72 -3.86
C ALA A 262 6.92 18.30 -2.77
N ILE A 263 7.14 17.52 -1.71
CA ILE A 263 8.12 17.79 -0.64
C ILE A 263 9.39 16.97 -0.89
N ALA A 264 9.23 15.65 -1.05
CA ALA A 264 10.36 14.72 -1.18
C ALA A 264 9.94 13.45 -1.95
N ARG A 265 10.95 12.72 -2.47
CA ARG A 265 10.80 11.39 -3.06
C ARG A 265 11.79 10.43 -2.39
N LEU A 266 11.31 9.25 -2.00
CA LEU A 266 12.09 8.20 -1.35
C LEU A 266 12.20 6.98 -2.26
N GLY A 267 13.44 6.59 -2.59
CA GLY A 267 13.69 5.48 -3.49
C GLY A 267 13.12 5.69 -4.89
N GLY A 268 12.85 4.56 -5.55
CA GLY A 268 12.35 4.51 -6.92
C GLY A 268 13.47 4.64 -7.95
N HIS A 269 13.16 4.17 -9.15
CA HIS A 269 14.04 4.22 -10.31
C HIS A 269 14.19 5.65 -10.84
N ASP A 270 15.22 5.83 -11.66
CA ASP A 270 15.33 7.00 -12.52
C ASP A 270 14.22 6.98 -13.60
N PRO A 271 13.51 8.09 -13.86
CA PRO A 271 12.44 8.12 -14.85
C PRO A 271 12.92 7.86 -16.29
N GLU A 272 14.14 8.27 -16.65
CA GLU A 272 14.71 8.00 -17.98
C GLU A 272 15.03 6.52 -18.16
N TYR A 273 15.47 5.84 -17.09
CA TYR A 273 15.68 4.39 -17.10
C TYR A 273 14.38 3.67 -17.41
N LEU A 274 13.30 4.01 -16.68
CA LEU A 274 11.98 3.41 -16.87
C LEU A 274 11.35 3.75 -18.22
N ALA A 275 11.62 4.93 -18.78
CA ALA A 275 11.17 5.30 -20.12
C ALA A 275 11.80 4.42 -21.22
N GLY A 276 12.97 3.84 -20.96
CA GLY A 276 13.64 2.90 -21.85
C GLY A 276 13.05 1.48 -21.84
N LEU A 277 12.21 1.14 -20.86
CA LEU A 277 11.67 -0.21 -20.67
C LEU A 277 10.33 -0.44 -21.37
N GLY A 278 10.03 -1.70 -21.67
CA GLY A 278 8.68 -2.11 -22.08
C GLY A 278 7.68 -1.98 -20.92
N GLN A 279 6.37 -1.97 -21.19
CA GLN A 279 5.37 -1.85 -20.10
C GLN A 279 5.30 -3.09 -19.19
N ILE A 280 5.66 -4.26 -19.69
CA ILE A 280 5.58 -5.54 -18.96
C ILE A 280 6.98 -6.15 -18.98
N ASP A 281 7.89 -5.50 -18.27
CA ASP A 281 9.25 -5.99 -18.02
C ASP A 281 9.30 -6.67 -16.63
N PRO A 282 10.18 -7.67 -16.41
CA PRO A 282 10.45 -8.20 -15.07
C PRO A 282 10.72 -7.12 -14.01
N GLU A 283 11.28 -5.96 -14.40
CA GLU A 283 11.50 -4.82 -13.51
C GLU A 283 10.24 -4.37 -12.75
N PHE A 284 9.05 -4.56 -13.32
CA PHE A 284 7.79 -4.24 -12.66
C PHE A 284 7.46 -5.19 -11.50
N ARG A 285 8.00 -6.41 -11.51
CA ARG A 285 7.70 -7.48 -10.52
C ARG A 285 8.81 -7.69 -9.51
N GLU A 286 10.04 -7.38 -9.89
CA GLU A 286 11.24 -7.68 -9.11
C GLU A 286 11.78 -6.43 -8.41
N LEU A 287 12.44 -6.61 -7.28
CA LEU A 287 13.19 -5.53 -6.65
C LEU A 287 14.39 -5.08 -7.53
N PRO A 288 14.83 -3.82 -7.43
CA PRO A 288 14.31 -2.77 -6.55
C PRO A 288 13.12 -2.02 -7.14
N GLY A 289 12.29 -1.39 -6.30
CA GLY A 289 11.14 -0.63 -6.77
C GLY A 289 9.91 -0.88 -5.91
N ASN A 290 8.77 -1.11 -6.55
CA ASN A 290 7.59 -1.78 -6.00
C ASN A 290 7.04 -1.22 -4.68
N SER A 291 7.07 0.11 -4.51
CA SER A 291 6.43 0.76 -3.34
C SER A 291 4.94 0.48 -3.34
N HIS A 292 4.47 -0.27 -2.35
CA HIS A 292 3.13 -0.85 -2.33
C HIS A 292 2.21 -0.23 -1.28
N TYR A 293 2.68 -0.18 -0.03
CA TYR A 293 1.93 0.34 1.11
C TYR A 293 2.79 1.31 1.92
N VAL A 294 2.19 2.36 2.45
CA VAL A 294 2.93 3.38 3.20
C VAL A 294 2.18 3.81 4.45
N GLN A 295 2.89 3.92 5.57
CA GLN A 295 2.34 4.51 6.79
C GLN A 295 3.43 5.19 7.63
N PRO A 296 3.30 6.50 7.97
CA PRO A 296 4.14 7.15 8.96
C PRO A 296 3.76 6.71 10.39
N ASN A 297 4.68 6.84 11.34
CA ASN A 297 4.33 6.75 12.75
C ASN A 297 3.58 8.02 13.22
N ALA A 298 2.99 7.95 14.41
CA ALA A 298 2.07 8.99 14.92
C ALA A 298 2.65 10.41 15.02
N ASP A 299 3.97 10.58 15.10
CA ASP A 299 4.63 11.89 15.11
C ASP A 299 5.38 12.22 13.81
N ALA A 300 5.19 11.40 12.77
CA ALA A 300 5.81 11.50 11.45
C ALA A 300 7.35 11.50 11.47
N SER A 301 7.99 11.05 12.56
CA SER A 301 9.45 10.92 12.66
C SER A 301 10.00 9.69 11.94
N ALA A 302 9.15 8.72 11.61
CA ALA A 302 9.49 7.53 10.86
C ALA A 302 8.43 7.24 9.78
N LEU A 303 8.87 6.62 8.69
CA LEU A 303 8.00 6.16 7.61
C LEU A 303 8.33 4.72 7.25
N PHE A 304 7.30 3.90 7.14
CA PHE A 304 7.40 2.51 6.74
C PHE A 304 6.87 2.37 5.32
N VAL A 305 7.63 1.71 4.45
CA VAL A 305 7.25 1.47 3.05
C VAL A 305 7.32 -0.02 2.77
N GLY A 306 6.16 -0.65 2.60
CA GLY A 306 6.04 -2.03 2.17
C GLY A 306 6.37 -2.15 0.69
N LYS A 307 7.17 -3.15 0.34
CA LYS A 307 7.48 -3.51 -1.04
C LYS A 307 6.71 -4.76 -1.40
N GLU A 308 5.96 -4.72 -2.50
CA GLU A 308 5.27 -5.89 -3.04
C GLU A 308 6.01 -6.35 -4.29
N ALA A 309 6.93 -7.29 -4.11
CA ALA A 309 7.79 -7.78 -5.18
C ALA A 309 7.93 -9.30 -5.08
N TRP A 310 8.39 -9.91 -6.17
CA TRP A 310 8.57 -11.34 -6.32
C TRP A 310 9.89 -11.64 -7.04
N ASP A 311 10.21 -12.93 -7.10
CA ASP A 311 11.25 -13.45 -7.97
C ASP A 311 10.62 -13.92 -9.27
N ALA A 312 11.08 -13.44 -10.43
CA ALA A 312 10.58 -13.89 -11.72
C ALA A 312 11.49 -14.99 -12.26
N GLU A 313 10.94 -16.19 -12.48
CA GLU A 313 11.69 -17.34 -13.02
C GLU A 313 12.32 -17.06 -14.40
N GLU A 314 11.80 -16.06 -15.12
CA GLU A 314 12.27 -15.68 -16.45
C GLU A 314 13.58 -14.88 -16.42
N THR A 315 14.08 -14.49 -15.25
CA THR A 315 15.35 -13.77 -15.12
C THR A 315 16.36 -14.53 -14.28
N ASP A 316 17.65 -14.31 -14.56
CA ASP A 316 18.74 -14.77 -13.69
C ASP A 316 18.94 -13.81 -12.50
N ARG A 317 18.14 -12.74 -12.39
CA ARG A 317 18.19 -11.81 -11.27
C ARG A 317 17.37 -12.43 -10.15
N ASP A 318 17.97 -12.50 -8.97
CA ASP A 318 17.19 -12.66 -7.75
C ASP A 318 16.52 -11.29 -7.52
N GLY A 319 15.24 -11.16 -7.85
CA GLY A 319 14.39 -10.04 -7.46
C GLY A 319 13.92 -10.21 -6.03
N GLY A 320 13.48 -11.44 -5.73
CA GLY A 320 13.07 -11.90 -4.41
C GLY A 320 11.83 -11.18 -3.85
N PRO A 321 11.21 -11.75 -2.79
CA PRO A 321 10.07 -11.10 -2.17
C PRO A 321 10.43 -9.72 -1.60
N GLY A 322 9.51 -8.77 -1.72
CA GLY A 322 9.64 -7.41 -1.18
C GLY A 322 9.45 -7.35 0.34
N GLY A 323 10.38 -6.68 1.03
CA GLY A 323 10.37 -6.41 2.47
C GLY A 323 9.70 -5.09 2.86
N ILE A 324 9.95 -4.61 4.09
CA ILE A 324 9.48 -3.28 4.56
C ILE A 324 10.69 -2.39 4.82
N GLU A 325 10.78 -1.27 4.10
CA GLU A 325 11.80 -0.25 4.33
C GLU A 325 11.42 0.63 5.54
N CYS A 326 12.35 0.84 6.47
CA CYS A 326 12.18 1.70 7.64
C CYS A 326 12.99 2.99 7.46
N TRP A 327 12.30 4.10 7.22
CA TRP A 327 12.89 5.42 6.99
C TRP A 327 12.80 6.29 8.25
N ASP A 328 13.89 6.96 8.56
CA ASP A 328 13.96 8.01 9.57
C ASP A 328 13.74 9.37 8.90
N LEU A 329 12.71 10.08 9.33
CA LEU A 329 12.30 11.40 8.86
C LEU A 329 12.57 12.51 9.89
N SER A 330 13.20 12.19 11.03
CA SER A 330 13.46 13.16 12.10
C SER A 330 14.56 14.18 11.77
N GLY A 331 15.39 13.88 10.76
CA GLY A 331 16.47 14.73 10.27
C GLY A 331 16.01 15.79 9.26
N SER A 332 16.96 16.56 8.73
CA SER A 332 16.70 17.47 7.61
C SER A 332 16.53 16.73 6.28
N GLU A 333 17.01 15.49 6.20
CA GLU A 333 16.93 14.63 5.02
C GLU A 333 16.46 13.24 5.47
N PRO A 334 15.52 12.62 4.75
CA PRO A 334 15.10 11.24 4.98
C PRO A 334 16.28 10.26 4.87
N ALA A 335 16.36 9.31 5.80
CA ALA A 335 17.41 8.30 5.81
C ALA A 335 16.84 6.89 5.97
N LEU A 336 17.15 6.00 5.01
CA LEU A 336 16.85 4.58 5.16
C LEU A 336 17.72 3.98 6.28
N ARG A 337 17.09 3.38 7.29
CA ARG A 337 17.80 2.78 8.44
C ARG A 337 17.97 1.27 8.29
N THR A 338 16.92 0.59 7.83
CA THR A 338 16.95 -0.84 7.61
C THR A 338 15.85 -1.28 6.64
N VAL A 339 15.93 -2.53 6.19
CA VAL A 339 14.84 -3.20 5.47
C VAL A 339 14.52 -4.48 6.24
N LEU A 340 13.30 -4.60 6.75
CA LEU A 340 12.80 -5.84 7.34
C LEU A 340 12.67 -6.88 6.23
N ARG A 341 13.33 -8.02 6.44
CA ARG A 341 13.32 -9.11 5.47
C ARG A 341 11.96 -9.82 5.49
N PRO A 342 11.43 -10.22 4.33
CA PRO A 342 10.26 -11.07 4.28
C PRO A 342 10.46 -12.42 5.00
N PRO A 343 9.37 -13.05 5.44
CA PRO A 343 9.38 -14.44 5.88
C PRO A 343 9.89 -15.37 4.79
N GLU A 344 10.78 -16.30 5.15
CA GLU A 344 11.23 -17.33 4.21
C GLU A 344 10.27 -18.53 4.23
N PRO A 345 9.99 -19.14 3.07
CA PRO A 345 9.29 -20.43 3.02
C PRO A 345 10.06 -21.48 3.81
N GLY A 346 9.33 -22.35 4.50
CA GLY A 346 9.84 -23.59 5.05
C GLY A 346 10.22 -24.58 3.94
N PRO A 347 11.01 -25.61 4.26
CA PRO A 347 11.52 -26.57 3.26
C PRO A 347 10.45 -27.40 2.56
N ASP A 348 9.24 -27.46 3.12
CA ASP A 348 8.09 -28.18 2.58
C ASP A 348 6.94 -27.22 2.19
N GLU A 349 7.15 -25.90 2.31
CA GLU A 349 6.17 -24.88 1.95
C GLU A 349 6.33 -24.51 0.47
N ASP A 350 5.23 -24.10 -0.15
CA ASP A 350 5.20 -23.71 -1.54
C ASP A 350 6.08 -22.46 -1.75
N GLU A 351 7.17 -22.60 -2.49
CA GLU A 351 8.05 -21.48 -2.85
C GLU A 351 7.28 -20.46 -3.72
N ASP A 352 6.23 -20.88 -4.42
CA ASP A 352 5.34 -20.03 -5.21
C ASP A 352 4.30 -19.28 -4.37
N ALA A 353 4.16 -19.60 -3.08
CA ALA A 353 3.31 -18.82 -2.20
C ALA A 353 3.84 -17.38 -2.14
N GLN A 354 2.93 -16.42 -2.01
CA GLN A 354 3.34 -15.02 -1.92
C GLN A 354 3.96 -14.79 -0.54
N TRP A 355 5.21 -14.34 -0.48
CA TRP A 355 5.93 -14.12 0.79
C TRP A 355 6.21 -12.63 1.08
N THR A 356 5.76 -11.74 0.21
CA THR A 356 6.03 -10.29 0.28
C THR A 356 5.09 -9.55 1.25
N SER A 357 5.49 -8.34 1.67
CA SER A 357 4.70 -7.51 2.57
C SER A 357 3.41 -7.00 1.93
N HIS A 358 2.36 -6.86 2.74
CA HIS A 358 1.14 -6.16 2.36
C HIS A 358 0.79 -5.11 3.45
N ASN A 359 -0.47 -4.69 3.52
CA ASN A 359 -0.93 -3.59 4.38
C ASN A 359 -0.66 -3.85 5.87
N PHE A 360 0.17 -3.01 6.49
CA PHE A 360 0.55 -3.11 7.90
C PHE A 360 -0.05 -1.96 8.73
N GLY A 361 0.13 -2.02 10.05
CA GLY A 361 -0.25 -0.96 10.99
C GLY A 361 0.92 -0.60 11.90
N ILE A 362 1.03 0.67 12.28
CA ILE A 362 1.98 1.13 13.31
C ILE A 362 1.20 1.77 14.47
N ASP A 363 1.54 1.39 15.70
CA ASP A 363 1.13 2.10 16.92
C ASP A 363 2.34 2.30 17.84
N GLY A 364 2.71 3.56 18.07
CA GLY A 364 3.96 3.91 18.75
C GLY A 364 5.18 3.23 18.09
N ASP A 365 5.88 2.41 18.87
CA ASP A 365 7.06 1.64 18.43
C ASP A 365 6.70 0.21 17.98
N ARG A 366 5.43 -0.10 17.73
CA ARG A 366 4.94 -1.44 17.33
C ARG A 366 4.48 -1.45 15.90
N LEU A 367 5.14 -2.26 15.06
CA LEU A 367 4.78 -2.47 13.67
C LEU A 367 4.13 -3.85 13.48
N TYR A 368 2.84 -3.85 13.14
CA TYR A 368 1.99 -5.03 12.91
C TYR A 368 1.91 -5.30 11.42
N THR A 369 2.53 -6.37 10.96
CA THR A 369 2.78 -6.63 9.54
C THR A 369 2.01 -7.83 9.04
N SER A 370 1.45 -7.71 7.84
CA SER A 370 0.91 -8.82 7.06
C SER A 370 1.90 -9.20 5.94
N TRP A 371 1.99 -10.50 5.68
CA TRP A 371 2.77 -11.09 4.62
C TRP A 371 1.92 -12.22 4.09
N TYR A 372 1.39 -12.15 2.87
CA TYR A 372 0.46 -13.13 2.30
C TYR A 372 0.51 -14.55 2.92
N GLY A 373 1.28 -15.49 2.35
CA GLY A 373 1.54 -16.81 2.96
C GLY A 373 2.53 -16.73 4.13
N GLY A 374 3.27 -15.62 4.24
CA GLY A 374 4.21 -15.37 5.33
C GLY A 374 3.56 -15.26 6.71
N GLY A 375 2.26 -15.01 6.79
CA GLY A 375 1.51 -14.83 8.03
C GLY A 375 1.55 -13.39 8.55
N VAL A 376 1.43 -13.25 9.87
CA VAL A 376 1.51 -11.96 10.57
C VAL A 376 2.74 -11.92 11.47
N ARG A 377 3.35 -10.74 11.62
CA ARG A 377 4.47 -10.48 12.55
C ARG A 377 4.32 -9.13 13.22
N VAL A 378 4.78 -9.05 14.47
CA VAL A 378 4.87 -7.80 15.22
C VAL A 378 6.33 -7.51 15.52
N TYR A 379 6.76 -6.28 15.21
CA TYR A 379 8.11 -5.80 15.45
C TYR A 379 8.12 -4.63 16.42
N ASP A 380 9.13 -4.57 17.29
CA ASP A 380 9.53 -3.34 17.96
C ASP A 380 10.47 -2.57 17.03
N VAL A 381 10.07 -1.35 16.68
CA VAL A 381 10.76 -0.46 15.74
C VAL A 381 11.20 0.86 16.39
N GLY A 382 11.25 0.92 17.73
CA GLY A 382 11.71 2.12 18.46
C GLY A 382 13.19 2.44 18.20
N ASP A 383 13.98 1.46 17.76
CA ASP A 383 15.27 1.65 17.10
C ASP A 383 15.17 1.15 15.65
N LEU A 384 14.94 2.08 14.72
CA LEU A 384 14.80 1.78 13.29
C LEU A 384 16.04 1.10 12.67
N ALA A 385 17.22 1.21 13.27
CA ALA A 385 18.42 0.54 12.78
C ALA A 385 18.53 -0.91 13.30
N ASN A 386 17.90 -1.21 14.44
CA ASN A 386 17.95 -2.53 15.07
C ASN A 386 16.56 -3.01 15.53
N PRO A 387 15.58 -3.20 14.62
CA PRO A 387 14.26 -3.69 15.01
C PRO A 387 14.33 -5.08 15.65
N ARG A 388 13.34 -5.40 16.47
CA ARG A 388 13.22 -6.70 17.13
C ARG A 388 11.91 -7.37 16.77
N LEU A 389 11.95 -8.65 16.42
CA LEU A 389 10.76 -9.46 16.23
C LEU A 389 10.19 -9.83 17.60
N LEU A 390 8.97 -9.40 17.88
CA LEU A 390 8.25 -9.70 19.13
C LEU A 390 7.47 -11.00 19.03
N GLY A 391 6.90 -11.28 17.87
CA GLY A 391 6.28 -12.56 17.59
C GLY A 391 5.66 -12.64 16.21
N GLY A 392 5.23 -13.84 15.84
CA GLY A 392 4.54 -14.07 14.58
C GLY A 392 3.75 -15.37 14.57
N TRP A 393 2.81 -15.44 13.64
CA TRP A 393 1.98 -16.61 13.38
C TRP A 393 1.80 -16.77 11.88
N ARG A 394 1.79 -18.02 11.40
CA ARG A 394 1.45 -18.34 10.00
C ARG A 394 0.79 -19.71 9.90
N ASP A 395 -0.11 -19.84 8.93
CA ASP A 395 -0.65 -21.11 8.44
C ASP A 395 -0.79 -21.03 6.91
N PRO A 396 0.31 -21.12 6.14
CA PRO A 396 0.32 -20.88 4.70
C PRO A 396 -0.53 -21.88 3.91
N GLU A 397 -0.89 -23.02 4.50
CA GLU A 397 -1.79 -23.98 3.83
C GLU A 397 -3.22 -23.46 3.75
N THR A 398 -3.64 -22.57 4.65
CA THR A 398 -5.05 -22.14 4.75
C THR A 398 -5.27 -20.64 4.83
N THR A 399 -4.19 -19.86 4.94
CA THR A 399 -4.27 -18.40 5.10
C THR A 399 -3.37 -17.65 4.13
N ALA A 400 -3.83 -16.48 3.71
CA ALA A 400 -3.07 -15.48 2.97
C ALA A 400 -3.45 -14.09 3.50
N PHE A 401 -2.57 -13.41 4.24
CA PHE A 401 -2.88 -12.16 4.92
C PHE A 401 -2.73 -10.93 4.03
N TRP A 402 -3.77 -10.10 4.02
CA TRP A 402 -3.84 -8.83 3.28
C TRP A 402 -3.52 -7.65 4.19
N ALA A 403 -4.15 -7.57 5.37
CA ALA A 403 -3.99 -6.45 6.28
C ALA A 403 -3.78 -6.88 7.73
N ALA A 404 -3.00 -6.10 8.49
CA ALA A 404 -2.88 -6.20 9.94
C ALA A 404 -2.92 -4.80 10.58
N LYS A 405 -3.74 -4.60 11.62
CA LYS A 405 -3.94 -3.30 12.29
C LYS A 405 -4.01 -3.44 13.82
N PRO A 406 -3.45 -2.49 14.58
CA PRO A 406 -3.53 -2.50 16.04
C PRO A 406 -4.97 -2.34 16.54
N VAL A 407 -5.28 -3.00 17.67
CA VAL A 407 -6.48 -2.79 18.50
C VAL A 407 -6.05 -2.73 19.96
N GLU A 408 -6.88 -2.24 20.89
CA GLU A 408 -6.53 -2.11 22.31
C GLU A 408 -6.09 -3.46 22.92
N SER A 409 -6.69 -4.56 22.47
CA SER A 409 -6.41 -5.91 22.95
C SER A 409 -5.20 -6.61 22.28
N GLY A 410 -4.58 -5.98 21.28
CA GLY A 410 -3.50 -6.55 20.47
C GLY A 410 -3.57 -6.06 19.03
N PHE A 411 -3.90 -6.95 18.10
CA PHE A 411 -4.08 -6.57 16.70
C PHE A 411 -5.07 -7.49 15.98
N VAL A 412 -5.68 -6.96 14.93
CA VAL A 412 -6.55 -7.69 14.02
C VAL A 412 -5.84 -7.91 12.70
N ALA A 413 -6.20 -8.99 12.00
CA ALA A 413 -5.68 -9.26 10.67
C ALA A 413 -6.70 -9.95 9.78
N ALA A 414 -6.66 -9.62 8.50
CA ALA A 414 -7.54 -10.18 7.48
C ALA A 414 -6.76 -11.15 6.59
N SER A 415 -7.17 -12.42 6.59
CA SER A 415 -6.75 -13.40 5.61
C SER A 415 -7.75 -13.36 4.45
N TYR A 416 -7.35 -12.87 3.28
CA TYR A 416 -8.28 -12.62 2.17
C TYR A 416 -8.58 -13.85 1.31
N ALA A 417 -7.77 -14.89 1.43
CA ALA A 417 -7.92 -16.11 0.66
C ALA A 417 -7.51 -17.35 1.47
N ASP A 418 -8.15 -18.47 1.17
CA ASP A 418 -7.68 -19.80 1.52
C ASP A 418 -6.96 -20.40 0.30
N PRO A 419 -5.64 -20.63 0.35
CA PRO A 419 -4.86 -21.15 -0.79
C PRO A 419 -5.34 -22.50 -1.34
N ARG A 420 -6.14 -23.27 -0.60
CA ARG A 420 -6.72 -24.55 -1.05
C ARG A 420 -7.89 -24.36 -2.01
N ASN A 421 -8.52 -23.19 -1.99
CA ASN A 421 -9.64 -22.87 -2.85
C ASN A 421 -9.15 -22.54 -4.26
N SER A 422 -10.01 -22.78 -5.26
CA SER A 422 -9.76 -22.35 -6.63
C SER A 422 -9.70 -20.82 -6.73
N ARG A 423 -9.09 -20.31 -7.81
CA ARG A 423 -9.02 -18.87 -8.06
C ARG A 423 -10.39 -18.20 -8.19
N GLU A 424 -11.38 -18.92 -8.69
CA GLU A 424 -12.75 -18.40 -8.81
C GLU A 424 -13.38 -18.23 -7.42
N GLU A 425 -13.23 -19.23 -6.55
CA GLU A 425 -13.70 -19.19 -5.16
C GLU A 425 -12.98 -18.09 -4.37
N GLN A 426 -11.65 -17.96 -4.51
CA GLN A 426 -10.88 -16.89 -3.87
C GLN A 426 -11.34 -15.50 -4.33
N ARG A 427 -11.60 -15.31 -5.63
CA ARG A 427 -12.14 -14.04 -6.17
C ARG A 427 -13.56 -13.74 -5.69
N ALA A 428 -14.33 -14.77 -5.33
CA ALA A 428 -15.63 -14.63 -4.69
C ALA A 428 -15.53 -14.46 -3.15
N GLY A 429 -14.32 -14.33 -2.61
CA GLY A 429 -14.07 -14.16 -1.18
C GLY A 429 -14.21 -15.41 -0.34
N GLU A 430 -14.33 -16.60 -0.95
CA GLU A 430 -14.50 -17.85 -0.22
C GLU A 430 -13.23 -18.25 0.52
N GLY A 431 -13.38 -18.59 1.81
CA GLY A 431 -12.26 -18.93 2.69
C GLY A 431 -11.59 -17.71 3.35
N ALA A 432 -11.99 -16.49 3.00
CA ALA A 432 -11.53 -15.29 3.69
C ALA A 432 -11.98 -15.28 5.16
N ARG A 433 -11.13 -14.78 6.05
CA ARG A 433 -11.34 -14.88 7.49
C ARG A 433 -10.66 -13.76 8.26
N PHE A 434 -11.35 -13.28 9.29
CA PHE A 434 -10.87 -12.25 10.21
C PHE A 434 -10.27 -12.90 11.45
N TYR A 435 -9.13 -12.40 11.91
CA TYR A 435 -8.41 -12.91 13.07
C TYR A 435 -8.15 -11.80 14.08
N VAL A 436 -8.17 -12.17 15.36
CA VAL A 436 -7.72 -11.32 16.47
C VAL A 436 -6.55 -12.01 17.14
N PHE A 437 -5.45 -11.29 17.32
CA PHE A 437 -4.23 -11.75 17.94
C PHE A 437 -3.95 -10.93 19.21
N PRO A 438 -3.35 -11.55 20.24
CA PRO A 438 -2.96 -10.82 21.44
C PRO A 438 -1.74 -9.94 21.16
N GLU A 439 -1.54 -8.90 21.98
CA GLU A 439 -0.26 -8.18 22.01
C GLU A 439 0.87 -9.12 22.49
N PRO A 440 1.97 -9.27 21.75
CA PRO A 440 3.14 -10.01 22.24
C PRO A 440 3.75 -9.35 23.47
N ASP A 441 4.08 -10.16 24.50
CA ASP A 441 4.70 -9.67 25.74
C ASP A 441 6.16 -9.21 25.57
N GLY A 442 6.80 -9.60 24.45
CA GLY A 442 8.18 -9.26 24.12
C GLY A 442 9.23 -9.97 24.98
N GLU A 443 8.86 -10.95 25.80
CA GLU A 443 9.81 -11.67 26.67
C GLU A 443 10.85 -12.44 25.84
N ASP A 444 10.42 -13.03 24.73
CA ASP A 444 11.24 -13.79 23.79
C ASP A 444 11.60 -12.98 22.53
N ALA A 445 11.61 -11.66 22.61
CA ALA A 445 11.91 -10.81 21.46
C ALA A 445 13.36 -10.97 20.96
N GLU A 446 13.51 -11.36 19.70
CA GLU A 446 14.80 -11.60 19.05
C GLU A 446 15.12 -10.46 18.06
N PRO A 447 16.38 -10.25 17.64
CA PRO A 447 16.69 -9.33 16.56
C PRO A 447 15.88 -9.66 15.29
N ALA A 448 15.27 -8.66 14.67
CA ALA A 448 14.54 -8.86 13.43
C ALA A 448 15.51 -9.24 12.30
N ARG A 449 15.06 -10.10 11.38
CA ARG A 449 15.81 -10.38 10.16
C ARG A 449 15.74 -9.18 9.24
N THR A 450 16.89 -8.79 8.69
CA THR A 450 16.99 -7.66 7.77
C THR A 450 17.63 -8.08 6.46
N MET A 451 17.55 -7.21 5.46
CA MET A 451 18.23 -7.36 4.18
C MET A 451 18.83 -6.03 3.74
N GLU A 452 19.82 -6.09 2.87
CA GLU A 452 20.30 -4.88 2.20
C GLU A 452 19.28 -4.45 1.15
N ARG A 453 19.11 -3.13 0.99
CA ARG A 453 18.31 -2.59 -0.11
C ARG A 453 19.03 -2.90 -1.43
N ARG A 454 18.32 -3.49 -2.40
CA ARG A 454 18.86 -3.64 -3.76
C ARG A 454 19.13 -2.26 -4.38
N ALA A 455 20.25 -2.14 -5.09
CA ALA A 455 20.63 -0.91 -5.76
C ALA A 455 19.81 -0.72 -7.04
N PHE A 456 19.38 0.51 -7.29
CA PHE A 456 18.74 0.87 -8.57
C PHE A 456 19.80 0.87 -9.68
N PRO A 457 19.47 0.36 -10.87
CA PRO A 457 20.38 0.39 -12.01
C PRO A 457 20.67 1.83 -12.46
N ASP A 458 21.93 2.10 -12.82
CA ASP A 458 22.34 3.36 -13.43
C ASP A 458 22.15 3.31 -14.95
N LEU A 459 21.87 4.47 -15.58
CA LEU A 459 21.69 4.62 -17.02
C LEU A 459 22.91 4.19 -17.88
N GLU A 460 24.09 3.99 -17.28
CA GLU A 460 25.34 3.69 -18.02
C GLU A 460 25.62 2.19 -18.25
N ASP A 461 24.78 1.26 -17.77
CA ASP A 461 25.08 -0.19 -17.78
C ASP A 461 24.55 -0.97 -19.02
N ASP A 462 24.59 -0.36 -20.21
CA ASP A 462 24.30 -1.05 -21.50
C ASP A 462 25.56 -1.53 -22.24
N GLY A 463 26.60 -1.96 -21.51
CA GLY A 463 27.94 -2.05 -22.08
C GLY A 463 28.85 -3.22 -21.67
N GLY A 464 28.33 -4.42 -21.38
CA GLY A 464 29.12 -5.66 -21.57
C GLY A 464 29.45 -6.49 -20.33
N GLU A 465 29.14 -7.78 -20.46
CA GLU A 465 29.63 -8.96 -19.71
C GLU A 465 30.52 -8.72 -18.47
N GLY A 466 29.92 -8.91 -17.29
CA GLY A 466 30.48 -9.66 -16.15
C GLY A 466 31.85 -9.26 -15.59
N ALA A 467 31.84 -8.54 -14.47
CA ALA A 467 32.53 -8.92 -13.22
C ALA A 467 32.36 -7.79 -12.20
N GLY A 468 31.88 -8.15 -11.01
CA GLY A 468 31.65 -7.19 -9.93
C GLY A 468 32.89 -6.36 -9.57
N THR A 469 32.66 -5.08 -9.32
CA THR A 469 33.52 -4.26 -8.48
C THR A 469 32.65 -3.38 -7.60
N THR A 470 32.79 -3.58 -6.30
CA THR A 470 32.27 -2.71 -5.24
C THR A 470 32.87 -1.32 -5.39
N THR A 471 32.02 -0.34 -5.71
CA THR A 471 32.42 1.06 -5.65
C THR A 471 31.82 1.67 -4.39
N THR A 472 32.70 1.90 -3.42
CA THR A 472 32.42 2.64 -2.20
C THR A 472 32.11 4.11 -2.53
N ASP A 473 30.99 4.59 -2.01
CA ASP A 473 30.61 6.00 -1.89
C ASP A 473 31.77 6.87 -1.34
N PRO A 474 32.10 8.03 -1.94
CA PRO A 474 33.10 8.91 -1.37
C PRO A 474 32.43 10.00 -0.52
N THR A 475 32.25 9.73 0.78
CA THR A 475 32.25 10.80 1.79
C THR A 475 33.56 10.75 2.55
N THR A 476 34.47 11.70 2.28
CA THR A 476 35.39 12.31 3.27
C THR A 476 36.21 13.40 2.56
N ALA A 477 35.95 14.68 2.87
CA ALA A 477 36.92 15.74 2.67
C ALA A 477 37.73 15.93 3.97
N PRO A 478 39.07 15.85 3.97
CA PRO A 478 39.84 16.21 5.14
C PRO A 478 40.21 17.70 5.09
N ASP A 479 39.95 18.36 6.21
CA ASP A 479 40.59 19.61 6.60
C ASP A 479 42.12 19.49 6.53
N THR A 480 42.80 20.44 5.91
CA THR A 480 44.11 20.93 6.39
C THR A 480 44.47 22.27 5.75
N SER A 481 44.73 23.22 6.64
CA SER A 481 45.33 24.53 6.40
C SER A 481 46.69 24.50 5.70
N THR A 482 46.95 25.41 4.76
CA THR A 482 48.14 26.28 4.83
C THR A 482 48.00 27.52 3.94
N ALA A 483 48.39 28.65 4.51
CA ALA A 483 48.36 29.99 3.93
C ALA A 483 49.35 30.17 2.77
N SER A 484 49.04 31.09 1.86
CA SER A 484 50.01 32.04 1.29
C SER A 484 49.28 33.25 0.71
N ASP A 485 49.64 34.41 1.26
CA ASP A 485 49.27 35.75 0.85
C ASP A 485 49.57 36.03 -0.64
N THR A 486 48.72 36.79 -1.31
CA THR A 486 49.14 38.07 -1.91
C THR A 486 47.95 38.97 -2.26
N SER A 487 47.96 40.12 -1.58
CA SER A 487 47.17 41.33 -1.79
C SER A 487 47.14 41.81 -3.25
N THR A 488 45.98 42.27 -3.73
CA THR A 488 45.78 43.66 -4.22
C THR A 488 44.29 43.96 -4.45
N ASP A 489 43.81 44.99 -3.75
CA ASP A 489 42.58 45.78 -3.97
C ASP A 489 43.07 47.26 -4.05
N PRO A 490 42.32 48.31 -4.47
CA PRO A 490 40.93 48.37 -4.94
C PRO A 490 40.68 49.19 -6.23
N GLY A 491 39.46 49.05 -6.75
CA GLY A 491 38.89 49.93 -7.78
C GLY A 491 37.41 50.19 -7.58
N THR A 492 37.08 51.13 -6.70
CA THR A 492 35.73 51.68 -6.50
C THR A 492 35.36 52.66 -7.63
N VAL A 493 34.20 52.52 -8.30
CA VAL A 493 33.41 53.65 -8.81
C VAL A 493 31.91 53.32 -8.78
N THR A 494 31.14 54.33 -8.40
CA THR A 494 29.74 54.38 -7.99
C THR A 494 28.79 54.81 -9.13
N THR A 495 27.48 54.60 -8.90
CA THR A 495 26.28 55.40 -9.27
C THR A 495 25.58 55.31 -10.64
N GLY A 496 24.23 55.22 -10.53
CA GLY A 496 23.22 55.77 -11.46
C GLY A 496 22.43 54.69 -12.22
N GLY A 497 21.10 54.57 -12.20
CA GLY A 497 20.03 55.50 -11.84
C GLY A 497 19.02 55.64 -13.00
N THR A 498 17.76 55.29 -12.73
CA THR A 498 16.48 55.81 -13.29
C THR A 498 15.93 55.42 -14.69
N GLY A 499 14.60 55.14 -14.66
CA GLY A 499 13.57 55.48 -15.67
C GLY A 499 13.35 54.42 -16.75
N GLY A 500 12.15 53.95 -17.09
CA GLY A 500 10.78 54.47 -17.03
C GLY A 500 10.08 53.97 -18.31
N ALA A 501 8.98 53.20 -18.20
CA ALA A 501 7.61 53.64 -18.53
C ALA A 501 7.07 53.18 -19.90
N THR A 502 5.90 52.49 -19.83
CA THR A 502 4.71 52.55 -20.72
C THR A 502 4.85 51.98 -22.15
N THR A 503 3.88 51.33 -22.81
CA THR A 503 2.41 51.52 -23.01
C THR A 503 1.84 50.21 -23.64
N ASP A 504 0.70 49.65 -23.20
CA ASP A 504 -0.72 49.81 -23.66
C ASP A 504 -1.20 48.92 -24.82
N GLY A 505 -2.46 48.48 -24.69
CA GLY A 505 -3.39 48.08 -25.77
C GLY A 505 -3.94 46.66 -25.60
N ASP A 506 -5.06 46.37 -24.92
CA ASP A 506 -6.47 46.86 -24.94
C ASP A 506 -7.39 46.16 -25.98
N GLY A 507 -8.62 45.85 -25.52
CA GLY A 507 -9.79 45.38 -26.28
C GLY A 507 -10.06 43.86 -26.23
N GLY A 508 -11.23 43.31 -25.86
CA GLY A 508 -12.55 43.88 -25.60
C GLY A 508 -13.66 42.96 -26.14
N ALA A 509 -14.46 42.38 -25.23
CA ALA A 509 -15.92 42.15 -25.28
C ALA A 509 -16.63 41.17 -26.27
N THR A 510 -17.47 40.31 -25.63
CA THR A 510 -18.88 39.92 -25.91
C THR A 510 -19.29 38.81 -26.89
N ALA A 511 -19.82 37.72 -26.30
CA ALA A 511 -21.19 37.18 -26.35
C ALA A 511 -21.78 36.41 -27.58
N ASP A 512 -22.29 35.21 -27.23
CA ASP A 512 -23.59 34.59 -27.57
C ASP A 512 -23.75 33.63 -28.77
N GLY A 513 -24.33 32.45 -28.47
CA GLY A 513 -25.43 31.84 -29.23
C GLY A 513 -25.17 30.83 -30.36
N GLY A 514 -25.31 29.53 -30.05
CA GLY A 514 -26.25 28.59 -30.71
C GLY A 514 -25.97 28.02 -32.13
N GLY A 515 -25.90 26.68 -32.20
CA GLY A 515 -26.82 25.86 -33.00
C GLY A 515 -26.52 25.52 -34.48
N GLU A 516 -26.23 24.22 -34.68
CA GLU A 516 -26.61 23.35 -35.82
C GLU A 516 -25.89 23.39 -37.20
N THR A 517 -25.15 22.30 -37.43
CA THR A 517 -25.11 21.39 -38.62
C THR A 517 -25.22 21.94 -40.04
N THR A 518 -24.18 21.69 -40.86
CA THR A 518 -24.26 20.82 -42.06
C THR A 518 -22.88 20.58 -42.71
N THR A 519 -22.78 19.41 -43.31
CA THR A 519 -21.66 18.70 -43.94
C THR A 519 -20.98 19.39 -45.13
N SER A 520 -19.65 19.25 -45.26
CA SER A 520 -18.97 18.91 -46.52
C SER A 520 -17.50 18.54 -46.31
N THR A 521 -17.14 17.42 -46.91
CA THR A 521 -15.85 16.76 -47.18
C THR A 521 -14.70 17.64 -47.70
N GLY A 522 -13.45 17.27 -47.34
CA GLY A 522 -12.27 17.52 -48.17
C GLY A 522 -10.92 17.61 -47.44
N ASP A 523 -10.21 16.48 -47.36
CA ASP A 523 -8.76 16.26 -47.30
C ASP A 523 -7.85 16.99 -46.28
N GLY A 524 -7.23 16.16 -45.42
CA GLY A 524 -5.80 15.91 -45.58
C GLY A 524 -4.85 16.49 -44.53
N THR A 525 -4.80 15.87 -43.34
CA THR A 525 -3.58 15.38 -42.64
C THR A 525 -4.01 14.78 -41.30
N THR A 526 -4.17 13.46 -41.27
CA THR A 526 -4.47 12.68 -40.06
C THR A 526 -3.19 12.46 -39.27
N VAL A 527 -3.04 13.14 -38.13
CA VAL A 527 -2.40 12.54 -36.95
C VAL A 527 -3.46 11.63 -36.38
N ALA A 528 -3.20 10.33 -36.38
CA ALA A 528 -4.13 9.35 -35.84
C ALA A 528 -4.10 9.45 -34.31
N ASP A 529 -5.11 10.12 -33.74
CA ASP A 529 -5.65 9.77 -32.43
C ASP A 529 -6.24 8.37 -32.58
N ASP A 530 -5.50 7.36 -32.10
CA ASP A 530 -6.02 6.02 -31.98
C ASP A 530 -6.75 5.92 -30.64
N SER A 531 -7.98 6.40 -30.62
CA SER A 531 -9.00 6.01 -29.64
C SER A 531 -9.41 4.56 -29.93
N GLY A 532 -8.44 3.65 -29.80
CA GLY A 532 -8.65 2.21 -29.79
C GLY A 532 -8.93 1.79 -28.37
N SER A 533 -10.04 1.10 -28.15
CA SER A 533 -10.25 0.31 -26.93
C SER A 533 -9.17 -0.77 -26.88
N ILE A 534 -8.10 -0.52 -26.10
CA ILE A 534 -6.95 -1.42 -25.93
C ILE A 534 -7.27 -2.39 -24.77
N PRO A 535 -6.96 -3.70 -24.87
CA PRO A 535 -7.45 -4.72 -23.94
C PRO A 535 -7.00 -4.48 -22.49
N GLY A 536 -7.94 -3.96 -21.72
CA GLY A 536 -8.27 -4.23 -20.32
C GLY A 536 -7.20 -4.83 -19.40
N PHE A 537 -6.83 -4.04 -18.40
CA PHE A 537 -6.36 -4.43 -17.06
C PHE A 537 -7.46 -5.17 -16.25
N GLY A 538 -8.16 -6.08 -16.90
CA GLY A 538 -9.03 -7.07 -16.27
C GLY A 538 -8.27 -8.39 -16.25
N ALA A 539 -8.02 -8.92 -15.05
CA ALA A 539 -7.34 -10.19 -14.73
C ALA A 539 -5.83 -10.15 -14.44
N LEU A 540 -5.10 -9.04 -14.64
CA LEU A 540 -3.65 -8.98 -14.31
C LEU A 540 -3.30 -8.31 -12.96
N THR A 541 -4.18 -7.53 -12.34
CA THR A 541 -4.05 -7.14 -10.92
C THR A 541 -4.62 -8.19 -9.95
N ALA A 542 -5.26 -9.25 -10.48
CA ALA A 542 -5.43 -10.50 -9.74
C ALA A 542 -4.19 -11.42 -9.84
N ILE A 543 -3.08 -10.92 -10.43
CA ILE A 543 -1.79 -11.59 -10.57
C ILE A 543 -0.75 -10.75 -9.82
N ALA A 544 -0.93 -10.64 -8.51
CA ALA A 544 0.15 -10.43 -7.54
C ALA A 544 0.52 -11.77 -6.85
N GLY A 545 -0.12 -12.89 -7.24
CA GLY A 545 0.21 -14.20 -6.70
C GLY A 545 0.14 -15.32 -7.71
N GLY A 546 1.27 -15.98 -7.94
CA GLY A 546 1.38 -17.37 -8.39
C GLY A 546 1.12 -17.66 -9.87
N GLY A 547 2.21 -17.75 -10.63
CA GLY A 547 2.46 -18.83 -11.60
C GLY A 547 2.49 -18.46 -13.09
N PHE A 548 3.69 -18.35 -13.67
CA PHE A 548 3.94 -18.55 -15.11
C PHE A 548 4.37 -20.00 -15.40
N GLY A 549 3.57 -20.95 -14.94
CA GLY A 549 3.57 -22.30 -15.48
C GLY A 549 2.99 -22.31 -16.89
N LEU A 550 3.87 -22.28 -17.91
CA LEU A 550 3.69 -22.90 -19.23
C LEU A 550 2.97 -22.09 -20.34
N TRP A 551 3.65 -21.10 -20.94
CA TRP A 551 3.35 -20.67 -22.32
C TRP A 551 4.00 -21.63 -23.34
N ARG A 552 3.41 -22.80 -23.57
CA ARG A 552 3.79 -23.66 -24.72
C ARG A 552 2.72 -24.55 -25.33
N LEU A 553 1.48 -24.08 -25.40
CA LEU A 553 0.49 -24.69 -26.30
C LEU A 553 -0.48 -23.62 -26.76
N LEU A 554 -0.17 -23.02 -27.92
CA LEU A 554 -1.08 -22.53 -28.97
C LEU A 554 -0.31 -21.49 -29.80
N GLY A 555 0.46 -21.99 -30.76
CA GLY A 555 1.27 -21.16 -31.65
C GLY A 555 2.12 -22.01 -32.59
N ASN A 556 1.48 -22.91 -33.34
CA ASN A 556 1.99 -23.37 -34.64
C ASN A 556 0.86 -24.12 -35.34
N ASP A 557 0.20 -23.44 -36.26
CA ASP A 557 -0.25 -24.00 -37.54
C ASP A 557 -0.92 -22.89 -38.36
N THR A 558 -0.10 -21.96 -38.85
CA THR A 558 -0.44 -21.17 -40.06
C THR A 558 0.84 -20.78 -40.79
N ASP A 559 1.43 -21.74 -41.49
CA ASP A 559 2.07 -21.53 -42.79
C ASP A 559 1.37 -22.56 -43.70
N GLY A 560 0.65 -22.21 -44.76
CA GLY A 560 1.01 -21.26 -45.79
C GLY A 560 1.32 -22.07 -47.05
N ASP A 561 0.29 -22.58 -47.72
CA ASP A 561 0.45 -23.14 -49.07
C ASP A 561 -0.79 -22.88 -49.91
N GLY A 562 -0.61 -22.03 -50.91
CA GLY A 562 -1.63 -21.64 -51.86
C GLY A 562 -1.02 -21.15 -53.16
N HIS A 563 -0.42 -22.05 -53.95
CA HIS A 563 -0.28 -21.87 -55.40
C HIS A 563 -0.22 -23.22 -56.15
N GLY A 564 -1.29 -23.52 -56.89
CA GLY A 564 -1.23 -23.73 -58.34
C GLY A 564 -0.86 -25.10 -58.92
N SER A 565 -1.89 -25.72 -59.51
CA SER A 565 -1.93 -26.53 -60.75
C SER A 565 -1.25 -27.91 -60.82
N ASP A 566 -2.09 -28.94 -60.93
CA ASP A 566 -2.17 -30.00 -61.98
C ASP A 566 -2.80 -31.25 -61.31
N GLY A 567 -3.98 -31.75 -61.68
CA GLY A 567 -4.23 -32.49 -62.91
C GLY A 567 -4.63 -33.94 -62.57
N GLU A 568 -5.89 -34.30 -62.87
CA GLU A 568 -6.45 -35.64 -63.09
C GLU A 568 -6.61 -36.67 -61.94
N GLY A 569 -7.79 -37.30 -61.91
CA GLY A 569 -7.92 -38.72 -61.50
C GLY A 569 -9.08 -39.03 -60.55
N ALA A 570 -10.19 -39.50 -61.11
CA ALA A 570 -11.31 -40.12 -60.40
C ALA A 570 -10.95 -41.53 -59.88
N ASP A 571 -11.54 -41.96 -58.76
CA ASP A 571 -12.47 -43.11 -58.70
C ASP A 571 -12.71 -43.64 -57.26
N ASP A 572 -13.91 -44.19 -57.09
CA ASP A 572 -14.55 -44.87 -55.96
C ASP A 572 -13.66 -45.77 -55.07
N ALA A 573 -13.94 -45.73 -53.75
CA ALA A 573 -14.43 -46.87 -52.93
C ALA A 573 -14.63 -46.47 -51.47
#